data_AF-A0AAD6VH49-F1
#
_entry.id   AF-A0AAD6VH49-F1
#
_cell.length_a   1.000
_cell.length_b   1.000
_cell.length_c   1.000
_cell.angle_alpha   90.00
_cell.angle_beta   90.00
_cell.angle_gamma   90.00
#
_symmetry.space_group_name_H-M   'P 1'
#
loop_
_entity.id
_entity.type
_entity.pdbx_description
1 polymer ?
#
loop_
_entity_poly.entity_id
_entity_poly.type
_entity_poly.pdbx_seq_one_letter_code
_entity_poly.pdbx_strand_id
1 'polypeptide(L)'
;MLLWREFTAWVTIDGQEATEYGIETSEDQKTVTCWIASELGKTFSVHWRNASYPHDTAGYVKMDGSSCGGIVLYRQSVPRTVEKNGVSDGFTVRPFMFSSLELTDDDALLGSSSSYQDLGIIELMIVPVQVTQRGVPGVNRSLAQLKIHERSKKAVTQQISLAESKIIPNPAPLVRARSAGPGLVKFYFKYRPMDVLRANGIVPYAPELKTKTPVDPPRASTSGANGLMDMKGEKFLRDKLNAGGAKVESKDNKPVKKRESGDVIDLTQESSRSKKLKLEGKRPFIKGEIIDLT
;
A
#
# COMPACT_ATOMS: atom_id res chain seq x y z
N MET A 1 -8.68 14.68 -7.34
CA MET A 1 -8.64 15.07 -5.92
C MET A 1 -10.04 15.39 -5.43
N LEU A 2 -10.49 14.70 -4.38
CA LEU A 2 -11.74 14.95 -3.67
C LEU A 2 -11.67 16.22 -2.82
N LEU A 3 -12.80 16.93 -2.69
CA LEU A 3 -12.95 18.18 -1.93
C LEU A 3 -14.15 18.10 -0.99
N TRP A 4 -13.96 18.54 0.25
CA TRP A 4 -15.04 18.81 1.21
C TRP A 4 -14.66 20.04 2.03
N ARG A 5 -15.33 21.17 1.74
CA ARG A 5 -15.07 22.48 2.39
C ARG A 5 -13.57 22.82 2.34
N GLU A 6 -12.93 23.03 3.48
CA GLU A 6 -11.49 23.31 3.64
C GLU A 6 -10.56 22.08 3.60
N PHE A 7 -11.08 20.88 3.36
CA PHE A 7 -10.29 19.65 3.24
C PHE A 7 -10.28 19.11 1.82
N THR A 8 -9.11 18.66 1.34
CA THR A 8 -9.01 17.82 0.15
C THR A 8 -8.32 16.50 0.45
N ALA A 9 -8.63 15.47 -0.32
CA ALA A 9 -8.00 14.16 -0.22
C ALA A 9 -7.86 13.49 -1.59
N TRP A 10 -6.81 12.70 -1.76
CA TRP A 10 -6.56 11.95 -2.99
C TRP A 10 -5.68 10.72 -2.71
N VAL A 11 -5.58 9.82 -3.68
CA VAL A 11 -4.66 8.67 -3.63
C VAL A 11 -3.63 8.83 -4.75
N THR A 12 -2.37 8.54 -4.46
CA THR A 12 -1.34 8.36 -5.49
C THR A 12 -0.95 6.89 -5.60
N ILE A 13 -0.89 6.34 -6.80
CA ILE A 13 -0.45 4.97 -7.10
C ILE A 13 0.91 5.07 -7.81
N ASP A 14 1.93 4.42 -7.25
CA ASP A 14 3.34 4.53 -7.65
C ASP A 14 3.81 5.98 -7.89
N GLY A 15 3.32 6.91 -7.06
CA GLY A 15 3.66 8.34 -7.08
C GLY A 15 2.81 9.21 -8.03
N GLN A 16 1.93 8.65 -8.86
CA GLN A 16 1.03 9.41 -9.74
C GLN A 16 -0.36 9.51 -9.13
N GLU A 17 -1.04 10.66 -9.25
CA GLU A 17 -2.42 10.81 -8.76
C GLU A 17 -3.37 9.85 -9.49
N ALA A 18 -4.17 9.10 -8.73
CA ALA A 18 -5.14 8.16 -9.28
C ALA A 18 -6.33 8.93 -9.88
N THR A 19 -6.77 8.52 -11.08
CA THR A 19 -8.01 9.05 -11.66
C THR A 19 -9.20 8.62 -10.80
N GLU A 20 -10.00 9.60 -10.40
CA GLU A 20 -11.21 9.42 -9.59
C GLU A 20 -12.45 9.39 -10.51
N TYR A 21 -13.31 8.39 -10.32
CA TYR A 21 -14.52 8.19 -11.12
C TYR A 21 -15.76 8.10 -10.21
N GLY A 22 -16.93 8.49 -10.72
CA GLY A 22 -18.19 8.38 -9.97
C GLY A 22 -18.12 9.06 -8.59
N ILE A 23 -17.82 10.35 -8.56
CA ILE A 23 -17.70 11.12 -7.32
C ILE A 23 -19.10 11.39 -6.75
N GLU A 24 -19.34 10.91 -5.53
CA GLU A 24 -20.60 10.99 -4.79
C GLU A 24 -20.37 11.77 -3.49
N THR A 25 -21.18 12.79 -3.20
CA THR A 25 -21.12 13.54 -1.93
C THR A 25 -22.44 13.42 -1.18
N SER A 26 -22.40 13.05 0.10
CA SER A 26 -23.55 13.12 1.01
C SER A 26 -23.27 14.15 2.10
N GLU A 27 -24.07 15.22 2.15
CA GLU A 27 -23.90 16.26 3.15
C GLU A 27 -24.27 15.77 4.55
N ASP A 28 -25.38 15.02 4.68
CA ASP A 28 -25.90 14.51 5.95
C ASP A 28 -24.89 13.59 6.66
N GLN A 29 -24.25 12.72 5.89
CA GLN A 29 -23.25 11.77 6.41
C GLN A 29 -21.85 12.39 6.50
N LYS A 30 -21.64 13.57 5.89
CA LYS A 30 -20.33 14.22 5.65
C LYS A 30 -19.34 13.29 4.94
N THR A 31 -19.78 12.64 3.88
CA THR A 31 -18.96 11.69 3.10
C THR A 31 -18.73 12.21 1.68
N VAL A 32 -17.50 12.02 1.19
CA VAL A 32 -17.19 12.11 -0.24
C VAL A 32 -16.60 10.78 -0.67
N THR A 33 -17.17 10.20 -1.71
CA THR A 33 -16.87 8.85 -2.18
C THR A 33 -16.48 8.91 -3.65
N CYS A 34 -15.54 8.08 -4.07
CA CYS A 34 -15.27 7.85 -5.49
C CYS A 34 -14.75 6.43 -5.72
N TRP A 35 -14.58 6.10 -6.99
CA TRP A 35 -13.90 4.91 -7.45
C TRP A 35 -12.50 5.25 -7.97
N ILE A 36 -11.53 4.38 -7.71
CA ILE A 36 -10.18 4.45 -8.29
C ILE A 36 -9.80 3.10 -8.91
N ALA A 37 -9.02 3.13 -9.98
CA ALA A 37 -8.50 1.92 -10.60
C ALA A 37 -7.31 1.36 -9.80
N SER A 38 -7.30 0.06 -9.54
CA SER A 38 -6.26 -0.63 -8.77
C SER A 38 -5.66 -1.83 -9.50
N GLU A 39 -4.34 -1.98 -9.37
CA GLU A 39 -3.52 -2.93 -10.13
C GLU A 39 -2.58 -3.68 -9.18
N LEU A 40 -2.44 -4.99 -9.38
CA LEU A 40 -1.72 -5.85 -8.44
C LEU A 40 -0.23 -5.50 -8.34
N GLY A 41 0.32 -5.53 -7.13
CA GLY A 41 1.72 -5.23 -6.84
C GLY A 41 2.06 -3.73 -6.80
N LYS A 42 1.18 -2.85 -7.28
CA LYS A 42 1.40 -1.40 -7.21
C LYS A 42 1.25 -0.88 -5.78
N THR A 43 2.14 0.03 -5.41
CA THR A 43 2.13 0.70 -4.12
C THR A 43 1.29 1.97 -4.17
N PHE A 44 0.73 2.40 -3.04
CA PHE A 44 -0.06 3.62 -3.00
C PHE A 44 0.05 4.39 -1.68
N SER A 45 -0.25 5.68 -1.76
CA SER A 45 -0.28 6.61 -0.64
C SER A 45 -1.63 7.33 -0.58
N VAL A 46 -2.16 7.51 0.62
CA VAL A 46 -3.32 8.38 0.87
C VAL A 46 -2.80 9.75 1.26
N HIS A 47 -3.23 10.78 0.53
CA HIS A 47 -2.88 12.17 0.78
C HIS A 47 -4.10 12.95 1.22
N TRP A 48 -3.90 13.91 2.11
CA TRP A 48 -4.93 14.90 2.42
C TRP A 48 -4.32 16.24 2.82
N ARG A 49 -5.09 17.31 2.58
CA ARG A 49 -4.72 18.69 2.89
C ARG A 49 -5.78 19.33 3.76
N ASN A 50 -5.34 20.04 4.80
CA ASN A 50 -6.13 21.06 5.46
C ASN A 50 -5.73 22.42 4.87
N ALA A 51 -6.69 23.15 4.31
CA ALA A 51 -6.47 24.48 3.73
C ALA A 51 -6.60 25.61 4.76
N SER A 52 -7.57 25.52 5.69
CA SER A 52 -7.90 26.65 6.59
C SER A 52 -8.63 26.29 7.91
N TYR A 53 -8.83 25.00 8.24
CA TYR A 53 -9.55 24.62 9.47
C TYR A 53 -8.75 25.04 10.72
N PRO A 54 -9.33 25.80 11.68
CA PRO A 54 -8.57 26.56 12.69
C PRO A 54 -8.11 25.75 13.91
N HIS A 55 -8.43 24.45 14.01
CA HIS A 55 -8.04 23.58 15.11
C HIS A 55 -7.15 22.43 14.64
N ASP A 56 -6.42 21.81 15.57
CA ASP A 56 -5.66 20.59 15.27
C ASP A 56 -6.61 19.48 14.80
N THR A 57 -6.20 18.74 13.76
CA THR A 57 -6.96 17.61 13.22
C THR A 57 -6.12 16.35 13.18
N ALA A 58 -6.78 15.20 13.10
CA ALA A 58 -6.14 13.94 12.76
C ALA A 58 -6.86 13.30 11.57
N GLY A 59 -6.10 12.89 10.56
CA GLY A 59 -6.56 12.00 9.50
C GLY A 59 -6.26 10.56 9.89
N TYR A 60 -7.28 9.77 10.15
CA TYR A 60 -7.19 8.33 10.45
C TYR A 60 -7.52 7.53 9.19
N VAL A 61 -6.67 6.56 8.83
CA VAL A 61 -6.86 5.75 7.63
C VAL A 61 -7.18 4.31 8.01
N LYS A 62 -8.20 3.73 7.37
CA LYS A 62 -8.43 2.28 7.33
C LYS A 62 -8.25 1.75 5.91
N MET A 63 -7.75 0.51 5.82
CA MET A 63 -7.69 -0.28 4.59
C MET A 63 -8.52 -1.54 4.81
N ASP A 64 -9.54 -1.79 3.98
CA ASP A 64 -10.40 -2.97 4.10
C ASP A 64 -10.96 -3.16 5.52
N GLY A 65 -11.43 -2.05 6.12
CA GLY A 65 -11.93 -1.99 7.51
C GLY A 65 -10.86 -2.05 8.60
N SER A 66 -9.64 -2.46 8.29
CA SER A 66 -8.52 -2.54 9.23
C SER A 66 -7.86 -1.18 9.46
N SER A 67 -7.75 -0.74 10.71
CA SER A 67 -7.17 0.56 11.07
C SER A 67 -5.64 0.58 10.93
N CYS A 68 -5.13 1.52 10.14
CA CYS A 68 -3.69 1.74 9.91
C CYS A 68 -3.11 2.86 10.79
N GLY A 69 -3.86 3.34 11.78
CA GLY A 69 -3.54 4.56 12.52
C GLY A 69 -3.78 5.83 11.71
N GLY A 70 -3.25 6.96 12.20
CA GLY A 70 -3.47 8.27 11.59
C GLY A 70 -2.32 9.26 11.85
N ILE A 71 -2.40 10.44 11.25
CA ILE A 71 -1.40 11.50 11.39
C ILE A 71 -2.08 12.79 11.84
N VAL A 72 -1.47 13.46 12.82
CA VAL A 72 -1.93 14.75 13.36
C VAL A 72 -1.41 15.91 12.51
N LEU A 73 -2.33 16.79 12.13
CA LEU A 73 -2.08 18.02 11.41
C LEU A 73 -2.40 19.20 12.35
N TYR A 74 -1.34 19.83 12.86
CA TYR A 74 -1.43 20.96 13.79
C TYR A 74 -1.91 22.23 13.08
N ARG A 75 -2.81 23.00 13.71
CA ARG A 75 -3.38 24.26 13.19
C ARG A 75 -2.31 25.28 12.80
N GLN A 76 -1.21 25.33 13.55
CA GLN A 76 -0.07 26.22 13.32
C GLN A 76 0.75 25.90 12.05
N SER A 77 0.43 24.82 11.35
CA SER A 77 1.06 24.43 10.08
C SER A 77 0.12 24.60 8.88
N VAL A 78 -1.12 25.03 9.07
CA VAL A 78 -2.12 25.18 8.01
C VAL A 78 -1.76 26.38 7.12
N PRO A 79 -1.82 26.29 5.78
CA PRO A 79 -2.22 25.13 4.97
C PRO A 79 -1.14 24.04 4.90
N ARG A 80 -1.54 22.78 5.11
CA ARG A 80 -0.61 21.63 5.06
C ARG A 80 -1.21 20.42 4.36
N THR A 81 -0.42 19.81 3.48
CA THR A 81 -0.61 18.45 2.97
C THR A 81 0.09 17.43 3.87
N VAL A 82 -0.50 16.25 4.01
CA VAL A 82 0.03 15.10 4.73
C VAL A 82 -0.12 13.86 3.85
N GLU A 83 0.94 13.06 3.76
CA GLU A 83 0.95 11.75 3.12
C GLU A 83 0.91 10.64 4.19
N LYS A 84 0.17 9.55 3.91
CA LYS A 84 0.30 8.28 4.61
C LYS A 84 0.43 7.14 3.59
N ASN A 85 1.66 6.62 3.47
CA ASN A 85 2.05 5.60 2.49
C ASN A 85 2.13 4.17 3.06
N GLY A 86 1.96 3.98 4.37
CA GLY A 86 2.04 2.65 4.98
C GLY A 86 1.72 2.59 6.48
N VAL A 87 2.09 1.46 7.08
CA VAL A 87 2.13 1.23 8.54
C VAL A 87 3.58 1.30 9.01
N SER A 88 3.84 2.00 10.11
CA SER A 88 5.20 2.16 10.66
C SER A 88 5.31 1.67 12.11
N ASP A 89 6.39 0.96 12.41
CA ASP A 89 6.74 0.54 13.77
C ASP A 89 7.45 1.65 14.60
N GLY A 90 7.81 2.77 13.96
CA GLY A 90 8.60 3.86 14.53
C GLY A 90 10.00 4.03 13.93
N PHE A 91 10.53 3.03 13.20
CA PHE A 91 11.85 3.05 12.55
C PHE A 91 11.81 2.56 11.10
N THR A 92 10.84 1.72 10.76
CA THR A 92 10.54 1.25 9.40
C THR A 92 9.10 1.60 9.01
N VAL A 93 8.83 1.60 7.70
CA VAL A 93 7.48 1.65 7.13
C VAL A 93 7.30 0.48 6.18
N ARG A 94 6.19 -0.24 6.32
CA ARG A 94 5.72 -1.19 5.32
C ARG A 94 4.69 -0.48 4.43
N PRO A 95 4.98 -0.22 3.15
CA PRO A 95 4.07 0.50 2.26
C PRO A 95 2.76 -0.25 2.02
N PHE A 96 1.68 0.48 1.75
CA PHE A 96 0.44 -0.13 1.26
C PHE A 96 0.60 -0.58 -0.19
N MET A 97 0.03 -1.74 -0.51
CA MET A 97 0.14 -2.37 -1.83
C MET A 97 -1.15 -3.10 -2.18
N PHE A 98 -1.66 -2.95 -3.41
CA PHE A 98 -2.78 -3.76 -3.87
C PHE A 98 -2.31 -5.20 -4.13
N SER A 99 -3.08 -6.19 -3.67
CA SER A 99 -2.69 -7.60 -3.65
C SER A 99 -3.88 -8.49 -3.99
N SER A 100 -3.63 -9.75 -4.38
CA SER A 100 -4.73 -10.70 -4.63
C SER A 100 -5.48 -10.94 -3.33
N LEU A 101 -6.81 -11.00 -3.42
CA LEU A 101 -7.62 -11.54 -2.34
C LEU A 101 -7.31 -13.03 -2.18
N GLU A 102 -7.11 -13.49 -0.93
CA GLU A 102 -7.00 -14.92 -0.65
C GLU A 102 -8.40 -15.52 -0.45
N LEU A 103 -8.73 -16.49 -1.29
CA LEU A 103 -9.97 -17.24 -1.22
C LEU A 103 -9.76 -18.59 -0.52
N THR A 104 -10.83 -19.12 0.06
CA THR A 104 -10.83 -20.39 0.78
C THR A 104 -12.25 -20.98 0.80
N ASP A 105 -12.36 -22.31 0.88
CA ASP A 105 -13.63 -23.04 1.03
C ASP A 105 -13.86 -23.52 2.49
N ASP A 106 -13.22 -22.86 3.46
CA ASP A 106 -13.45 -23.09 4.89
C ASP A 106 -14.79 -22.48 5.33
N ASP A 107 -15.84 -23.31 5.33
CA ASP A 107 -17.21 -22.94 5.74
C ASP A 107 -17.27 -22.34 7.17
N ALA A 108 -16.23 -22.47 8.02
CA ALA A 108 -16.17 -21.75 9.31
C ALA A 108 -16.09 -20.21 9.14
N LEU A 109 -15.75 -19.71 7.95
CA LEU A 109 -15.77 -18.29 7.60
C LEU A 109 -17.12 -17.83 7.00
N LEU A 110 -18.11 -18.72 6.84
CA LEU A 110 -19.49 -18.37 6.48
C LEU A 110 -20.27 -17.79 7.68
N GLY A 111 -19.89 -16.59 8.11
CA GLY A 111 -20.62 -15.84 9.15
C GLY A 111 -20.05 -14.46 9.45
N SER A 112 -18.79 -14.21 9.09
CA SER A 112 -18.07 -12.93 9.24
C SER A 112 -18.52 -11.85 8.24
N SER A 113 -19.81 -11.82 7.87
CA SER A 113 -20.36 -10.94 6.82
C SER A 113 -20.22 -9.43 7.10
N SER A 114 -19.86 -9.04 8.32
CA SER A 114 -19.51 -7.67 8.71
C SER A 114 -18.08 -7.27 8.31
N SER A 115 -17.08 -8.15 8.43
CA SER A 115 -15.69 -7.84 8.05
C SER A 115 -15.46 -7.70 6.54
N TYR A 116 -16.46 -8.04 5.72
CA TYR A 116 -16.38 -7.97 4.26
C TYR A 116 -17.15 -6.78 3.66
N GLN A 117 -17.70 -5.87 4.49
CA GLN A 117 -18.42 -4.68 4.02
C GLN A 117 -17.47 -3.54 3.61
N ASP A 118 -16.41 -3.33 4.39
CA ASP A 118 -15.37 -2.33 4.10
C ASP A 118 -14.34 -2.82 3.06
N LEU A 119 -14.46 -4.04 2.53
CA LEU A 119 -13.51 -4.65 1.60
C LEU A 119 -13.51 -3.95 0.23
N GLY A 120 -12.32 -3.64 -0.27
CA GLY A 120 -12.18 -2.86 -1.49
C GLY A 120 -12.39 -1.37 -1.24
N ILE A 121 -12.18 -0.88 -0.01
CA ILE A 121 -12.37 0.51 0.38
C ILE A 121 -11.18 1.02 1.21
N ILE A 122 -10.69 2.19 0.84
CA ILE A 122 -9.78 3.02 1.63
C ILE A 122 -10.64 4.10 2.31
N GLU A 123 -10.77 4.07 3.64
CA GLU A 123 -11.45 5.11 4.42
C GLU A 123 -10.41 6.07 5.00
N LEU A 124 -10.53 7.37 4.71
CA LEU A 124 -9.86 8.44 5.45
C LEU A 124 -10.92 9.22 6.24
N MET A 125 -10.81 9.20 7.57
CA MET A 125 -11.67 9.98 8.47
C MET A 125 -10.89 11.16 9.04
N ILE A 126 -11.39 12.39 8.85
CA ILE A 126 -10.79 13.60 9.46
C ILE A 126 -11.66 14.07 10.63
N VAL A 127 -11.03 14.20 11.81
CA VAL A 127 -11.68 14.61 13.05
C VAL A 127 -10.88 15.74 13.72
N PRO A 128 -11.51 16.65 14.49
CA PRO A 128 -10.80 17.61 15.31
C PRO A 128 -10.21 16.90 16.53
N VAL A 129 -9.00 17.26 16.94
CA VAL A 129 -8.32 16.61 18.07
C VAL A 129 -7.68 17.61 19.03
N GLN A 130 -7.44 17.15 20.24
CA GLN A 130 -6.51 17.77 21.17
C GLN A 130 -5.36 16.80 21.41
N VAL A 131 -4.13 17.21 21.09
CA VAL A 131 -2.92 16.44 21.42
C VAL A 131 -2.72 16.41 22.94
N THR A 132 -2.55 15.21 23.49
CA THR A 132 -2.45 14.99 24.94
C THR A 132 -1.06 14.56 25.38
N GLN A 133 -0.34 13.78 24.56
CA GLN A 133 1.02 13.31 24.85
C GLN A 133 1.85 13.23 23.56
N ARG A 134 3.15 13.51 23.67
CA ARG A 134 4.17 13.15 22.68
C ARG A 134 5.14 12.19 23.34
N GLY A 135 5.55 11.14 22.64
CA GLY A 135 6.44 10.11 23.16
C GLY A 135 7.39 9.55 22.12
N VAL A 136 8.24 8.62 22.56
CA VAL A 136 9.12 7.81 21.70
C VAL A 136 8.28 7.12 20.62
N PRO A 137 8.77 7.00 19.37
CA PRO A 137 8.13 6.19 18.33
C PRO A 137 7.79 4.78 18.86
N GLY A 138 6.62 4.26 18.49
CA GLY A 138 6.10 3.02 19.03
C GLY A 138 5.31 2.22 18.01
N VAL A 139 5.36 0.90 18.17
CA VAL A 139 4.92 -0.08 17.17
C VAL A 139 3.44 0.07 16.83
N ASN A 140 3.11 0.43 15.58
CA ASN A 140 1.76 0.24 15.07
C ASN A 140 1.52 -1.23 14.72
N ARG A 141 0.27 -1.65 14.85
CA ARG A 141 -0.17 -3.03 14.60
C ARG A 141 -0.14 -3.36 13.11
N SER A 142 0.12 -4.61 12.78
CA SER A 142 0.00 -5.12 11.40
C SER A 142 -1.42 -5.00 10.87
N LEU A 143 -1.56 -4.80 9.55
CA LEU A 143 -2.79 -5.20 8.86
C LEU A 143 -2.98 -6.71 8.99
N ALA A 144 -4.23 -7.13 9.20
CA ALA A 144 -4.62 -8.53 9.05
C ALA A 144 -4.90 -8.78 7.56
N GLN A 145 -4.29 -9.82 6.96
CA GLN A 145 -4.72 -10.30 5.65
C GLN A 145 -6.09 -10.96 5.80
N LEU A 146 -7.05 -10.57 4.97
CA LEU A 146 -8.41 -11.09 5.04
C LEU A 146 -8.54 -12.29 4.10
N LYS A 147 -8.67 -13.48 4.69
CA LYS A 147 -9.14 -14.67 3.96
C LYS A 147 -10.66 -14.63 3.87
N ILE A 148 -11.20 -14.91 2.69
CA ILE A 148 -12.63 -14.78 2.40
C ILE A 148 -13.16 -16.06 1.81
N HIS A 149 -14.30 -16.52 2.32
CA HIS A 149 -14.97 -17.69 1.78
C HIS A 149 -15.39 -17.47 0.33
N GLU A 150 -15.19 -18.45 -0.56
CA GLU A 150 -15.50 -18.29 -2.00
C GLU A 150 -16.97 -17.89 -2.25
N ARG A 151 -17.90 -18.47 -1.49
CA ARG A 151 -19.35 -18.13 -1.55
C ARG A 151 -19.67 -16.69 -1.08
N SER A 152 -18.75 -15.99 -0.42
CA SER A 152 -18.91 -14.61 0.07
C SER A 152 -18.36 -13.53 -0.89
N LYS A 153 -17.88 -13.91 -2.08
CA LYS A 153 -17.14 -13.07 -3.03
C LYS A 153 -18.00 -12.00 -3.74
N LYS A 154 -18.28 -10.89 -3.06
CA LYS A 154 -19.02 -9.71 -3.57
C LYS A 154 -18.24 -8.87 -4.61
N ALA A 155 -17.92 -9.45 -5.77
CA ALA A 155 -17.25 -8.78 -6.90
C ALA A 155 -15.90 -8.09 -6.58
N VAL A 156 -15.27 -8.43 -5.44
CA VAL A 156 -13.91 -7.99 -5.10
C VAL A 156 -12.94 -9.15 -5.31
N THR A 157 -11.81 -8.86 -5.95
CA THR A 157 -10.74 -9.82 -6.27
C THR A 157 -9.38 -9.41 -5.71
N GLN A 158 -9.33 -8.24 -5.04
CA GLN A 158 -8.13 -7.63 -4.49
C GLN A 158 -8.34 -7.29 -3.01
N GLN A 159 -7.24 -7.25 -2.26
CA GLN A 159 -7.16 -6.70 -0.90
C GLN A 159 -5.93 -5.78 -0.81
N ILE A 160 -5.84 -4.94 0.23
CA ILE A 160 -4.64 -4.17 0.54
C ILE A 160 -3.75 -4.99 1.48
N SER A 161 -2.48 -5.16 1.09
CA SER A 161 -1.46 -5.77 1.94
C SER A 161 -0.34 -4.76 2.28
N LEU A 162 0.65 -5.25 3.01
CA LEU A 162 1.82 -4.49 3.42
C LEU A 162 3.07 -5.04 2.71
N ALA A 163 3.66 -4.23 1.83
CA ALA A 163 4.87 -4.57 1.10
C ALA A 163 6.10 -4.72 2.02
N GLU A 164 7.26 -4.98 1.41
CA GLU A 164 8.56 -5.06 2.08
C GLU A 164 8.86 -3.79 2.90
N SER A 165 9.48 -3.96 4.07
CA SER A 165 9.71 -2.85 4.99
C SER A 165 10.89 -1.98 4.55
N LYS A 166 10.70 -0.66 4.61
CA LYS A 166 11.69 0.35 4.22
C LYS A 166 12.09 1.16 5.46
N ILE A 167 13.37 1.44 5.64
CA ILE A 167 13.86 2.24 6.78
C ILE A 167 13.37 3.70 6.65
N ILE A 168 12.92 4.29 7.75
CA ILE A 168 12.57 5.71 7.83
C ILE A 168 13.81 6.47 8.31
N PRO A 169 14.41 7.37 7.50
CA PRO A 169 15.65 8.06 7.89
C PRO A 169 15.44 9.14 8.97
N ASN A 170 14.21 9.63 9.16
CA ASN A 170 13.85 10.58 10.20
C ASN A 170 12.52 10.17 10.86
N PRO A 171 12.55 9.42 11.97
CA PRO A 171 11.35 8.84 12.58
C PRO A 171 10.50 9.89 13.30
N ALA A 172 9.23 9.99 12.92
CA ALA A 172 8.28 10.89 13.58
C ALA A 172 7.92 10.38 15.00
N PRO A 173 7.86 11.27 16.01
CA PRO A 173 7.51 10.88 17.39
C PRO A 173 6.06 10.39 17.47
N LEU A 174 5.78 9.46 18.39
CA LEU A 174 4.42 8.99 18.62
C LEU A 174 3.59 10.11 19.26
N VAL A 175 2.54 10.56 18.56
CA VAL A 175 1.58 11.54 19.06
C VAL A 175 0.33 10.81 19.54
N ARG A 176 -0.07 11.04 20.80
CA ARG A 176 -1.39 10.67 21.30
C ARG A 176 -2.27 11.90 21.34
N ALA A 177 -3.49 11.75 20.85
CA ALA A 177 -4.50 12.79 20.83
C ALA A 177 -5.86 12.19 21.20
N ARG A 178 -6.74 13.02 21.77
CA ARG A 178 -8.16 12.70 21.98
C ARG A 178 -9.00 13.44 20.95
N SER A 179 -10.18 12.91 20.59
CA SER A 179 -11.13 13.69 19.80
C SER A 179 -11.55 14.94 20.58
N ALA A 180 -11.72 16.05 19.87
CA ALA A 180 -12.18 17.33 20.39
C ALA A 180 -13.59 17.70 19.88
N GLY A 181 -14.27 16.80 19.19
CA GLY A 181 -15.61 17.05 18.62
C GLY A 181 -16.12 15.92 17.71
N PRO A 182 -17.21 16.15 16.96
CA PRO A 182 -17.69 15.22 15.95
C PRO A 182 -16.75 15.17 14.72
N GLY A 183 -16.90 14.14 13.90
CA GLY A 183 -16.19 14.04 12.62
C GLY A 183 -16.49 15.20 11.67
N LEU A 184 -15.46 15.63 10.93
CA LEU A 184 -15.54 16.74 9.97
C LEU A 184 -15.94 16.22 8.58
N VAL A 185 -15.30 15.12 8.15
CA VAL A 185 -15.52 14.45 6.86
C VAL A 185 -14.98 13.03 6.88
N LYS A 186 -15.56 12.16 6.04
CA LYS A 186 -14.92 10.93 5.56
C LYS A 186 -14.71 10.99 4.05
N PHE A 187 -13.54 10.54 3.59
CA PHE A 187 -13.27 10.25 2.19
C PHE A 187 -13.20 8.74 1.99
N TYR A 188 -13.90 8.23 0.98
CA TYR A 188 -14.00 6.80 0.65
C TYR A 188 -13.51 6.56 -0.78
N PHE A 189 -12.32 5.99 -0.93
CA PHE A 189 -11.80 5.56 -2.24
C PHE A 189 -12.09 4.06 -2.42
N LYS A 190 -13.13 3.75 -3.19
CA LYS A 190 -13.53 2.39 -3.56
C LYS A 190 -12.60 1.90 -4.68
N TYR A 191 -11.70 0.96 -4.41
CA TYR A 191 -10.68 0.53 -5.38
C TYR A 191 -11.08 -0.78 -6.09
N ARG A 192 -11.03 -0.83 -7.43
CA ARG A 192 -11.28 -2.06 -8.21
C ARG A 192 -10.39 -2.10 -9.47
N PRO A 193 -10.12 -3.29 -10.05
CA PRO A 193 -9.48 -3.40 -11.36
C PRO A 193 -10.20 -2.55 -12.41
N MET A 194 -9.45 -1.96 -13.34
CA MET A 194 -10.00 -1.09 -14.39
C MET A 194 -11.15 -1.75 -15.16
N ASP A 195 -11.01 -3.03 -15.52
CA ASP A 195 -12.03 -3.74 -16.28
C ASP A 195 -13.29 -4.09 -15.46
N VAL A 196 -13.17 -4.17 -14.13
CA VAL A 196 -14.33 -4.26 -13.22
C VAL A 196 -15.06 -2.92 -13.15
N LEU A 197 -14.34 -1.79 -13.12
CA LEU A 197 -14.95 -0.47 -13.20
C LEU A 197 -15.66 -0.24 -14.54
N ARG A 198 -15.08 -0.72 -15.65
CA ARG A 198 -15.69 -0.67 -16.99
C ARG A 198 -16.92 -1.57 -17.10
N ALA A 199 -16.83 -2.82 -16.66
CA ALA A 199 -17.95 -3.76 -16.67
C ALA A 199 -19.14 -3.28 -15.82
N ASN A 200 -18.88 -2.57 -14.72
CA ASN A 200 -19.89 -1.94 -13.87
C ASN A 200 -20.40 -0.59 -14.42
N GLY A 201 -19.95 -0.13 -15.59
CA GLY A 201 -20.37 1.14 -16.20
C GLY A 201 -19.83 2.41 -15.52
N ILE A 202 -18.90 2.29 -14.56
CA ILE A 202 -18.31 3.41 -13.80
C ILE A 202 -17.27 4.16 -14.67
N VAL A 203 -16.58 3.43 -15.54
CA VAL A 203 -15.60 3.96 -16.49
C VAL A 203 -16.05 3.60 -17.90
N PRO A 204 -16.20 4.57 -18.84
CA PRO A 204 -16.50 4.24 -20.23
C PRO A 204 -15.43 3.33 -20.83
N TYR A 205 -15.85 2.33 -21.61
CA TYR A 205 -14.94 1.72 -22.58
C TYR A 205 -14.54 2.81 -23.58
N ALA A 206 -13.23 2.97 -23.81
CA ALA A 206 -12.75 3.84 -24.87
C ALA A 206 -13.33 3.34 -26.21
N PRO A 207 -13.89 4.21 -27.05
CA PRO A 207 -14.40 3.78 -28.34
C PRO A 207 -13.24 3.22 -29.16
N GLU A 208 -13.33 1.95 -29.54
CA GLU A 208 -12.34 1.35 -30.44
C GLU A 208 -12.24 2.22 -31.69
N LEU A 209 -11.04 2.74 -31.96
CA LEU A 209 -10.73 3.38 -33.22
C LEU A 209 -10.90 2.32 -34.30
N LYS A 210 -12.06 2.29 -34.95
CA LYS A 210 -12.39 1.34 -36.02
C LYS A 210 -11.30 1.42 -37.08
N THR A 211 -10.37 0.47 -37.01
CA THR A 211 -9.25 0.36 -37.94
C THR A 211 -9.86 0.24 -39.32
N LYS A 212 -9.63 1.25 -40.18
CA LYS A 212 -10.16 1.21 -41.54
C LYS A 212 -9.62 -0.05 -42.19
N THR A 213 -10.52 -0.97 -42.54
CA THR A 213 -10.16 -2.20 -43.26
C THR A 213 -9.31 -1.83 -44.46
N PRO A 214 -8.18 -2.52 -44.70
CA PRO A 214 -7.43 -2.34 -45.94
C PRO A 214 -8.38 -2.47 -47.13
N VAL A 215 -8.37 -1.48 -48.02
CA VAL A 215 -9.18 -1.52 -49.24
C VAL A 215 -8.47 -2.46 -50.20
N ASP A 216 -9.14 -3.53 -50.62
CA ASP A 216 -8.59 -4.47 -51.60
C ASP A 216 -8.20 -3.74 -52.90
N PRO A 217 -7.01 -4.00 -53.46
CA PRO A 217 -6.62 -3.44 -54.75
C PRO A 217 -7.51 -4.01 -55.87
N PRO A 218 -7.98 -3.19 -56.83
CA PRO A 218 -8.92 -3.63 -57.85
C PRO A 218 -8.30 -4.66 -58.80
N ARG A 219 -8.97 -5.81 -58.91
CA ARG A 219 -8.57 -6.95 -59.76
C ARG A 219 -8.81 -6.65 -61.24
N ALA A 220 -7.80 -6.13 -61.92
CA ALA A 220 -7.76 -6.06 -63.38
C ALA A 220 -7.13 -7.33 -63.97
N SER A 221 -7.80 -7.96 -64.94
CA SER A 221 -7.34 -9.19 -65.59
C SER A 221 -7.28 -9.06 -67.11
N THR A 222 -6.09 -9.16 -67.69
CA THR A 222 -5.89 -9.36 -69.14
C THR A 222 -4.65 -10.22 -69.40
N SER A 223 -4.70 -10.96 -70.50
CA SER A 223 -3.75 -12.03 -70.88
C SER A 223 -2.69 -11.57 -71.89
N GLY A 224 -1.49 -12.17 -71.90
CA GLY A 224 -0.58 -12.03 -73.04
C GLY A 224 0.86 -12.56 -72.91
N ALA A 225 1.06 -13.83 -73.28
CA ALA A 225 2.24 -14.42 -73.96
C ALA A 225 3.71 -14.23 -73.45
N ASN A 226 4.37 -15.39 -73.29
CA ASN A 226 5.75 -15.73 -73.67
C ASN A 226 6.97 -15.03 -73.02
N GLY A 227 7.82 -15.86 -72.37
CA GLY A 227 9.17 -15.50 -71.92
C GLY A 227 9.91 -16.71 -71.31
N LEU A 228 10.56 -17.53 -72.15
CA LEU A 228 11.30 -18.73 -71.73
C LEU A 228 12.73 -18.38 -71.29
N MET A 229 13.15 -18.82 -70.09
CA MET A 229 14.55 -19.24 -69.81
C MET A 229 14.64 -20.09 -68.53
N ASP A 230 15.83 -20.62 -68.24
CA ASP A 230 15.96 -22.00 -67.75
C ASP A 230 16.98 -22.17 -66.60
N MET A 231 16.90 -23.32 -65.91
CA MET A 231 17.95 -24.02 -65.14
C MET A 231 18.54 -23.48 -63.82
N LYS A 232 18.53 -24.40 -62.82
CA LYS A 232 19.52 -24.63 -61.74
C LYS A 232 19.56 -23.61 -60.56
N GLY A 233 20.01 -23.99 -59.35
CA GLY A 233 20.59 -25.26 -58.90
C GLY A 233 20.52 -25.49 -57.37
N GLU A 234 21.17 -26.54 -56.88
CA GLU A 234 20.98 -27.10 -55.53
C GLU A 234 21.91 -26.54 -54.41
N LYS A 235 21.41 -26.65 -53.17
CA LYS A 235 22.09 -27.07 -51.90
C LYS A 235 23.33 -26.33 -51.36
N PHE A 236 23.28 -26.10 -50.03
CA PHE A 236 24.39 -26.16 -49.05
C PHE A 236 25.49 -25.07 -49.24
N LEU A 237 26.28 -24.67 -48.24
CA LEU A 237 26.87 -25.45 -47.13
C LEU A 237 26.76 -24.80 -45.75
N ARG A 238 27.02 -25.67 -44.76
CA ARG A 238 27.38 -25.39 -43.37
C ARG A 238 28.84 -25.83 -43.21
N ASP A 239 29.74 -24.95 -42.74
CA ASP A 239 30.48 -25.14 -41.47
C ASP A 239 31.49 -24.03 -41.15
N LYS A 240 32.11 -24.14 -39.97
CA LYS A 240 33.07 -23.20 -39.36
C LYS A 240 34.44 -23.19 -40.06
N LEU A 241 35.27 -22.18 -39.75
CA LEU A 241 36.62 -22.44 -39.22
C LEU A 241 37.14 -21.25 -38.37
N ASN A 242 38.33 -21.40 -37.77
CA ASN A 242 38.80 -20.66 -36.58
C ASN A 242 40.08 -19.82 -36.79
N ALA A 243 40.33 -18.94 -35.81
CA ALA A 243 41.63 -18.50 -35.27
C ALA A 243 42.43 -17.38 -35.95
N GLY A 244 43.22 -16.68 -35.11
CA GLY A 244 44.13 -15.59 -35.47
C GLY A 244 43.55 -14.18 -35.22
N GLY A 245 43.98 -13.38 -34.24
CA GLY A 245 44.89 -13.65 -33.11
C GLY A 245 46.01 -12.60 -32.98
N ALA A 246 45.84 -11.62 -32.07
CA ALA A 246 46.90 -10.67 -31.70
C ALA A 246 46.78 -10.27 -30.21
N LYS A 247 47.91 -10.26 -29.49
CA LYS A 247 48.03 -9.79 -28.09
C LYS A 247 48.20 -8.26 -28.04
N VAL A 248 47.76 -7.65 -26.94
CA VAL A 248 48.54 -6.62 -26.24
C VAL A 248 48.51 -6.93 -24.72
N GLU A 249 49.66 -6.78 -24.07
CA GLU A 249 49.93 -6.96 -22.63
C GLU A 249 50.00 -5.58 -21.95
N SER A 250 50.08 -5.37 -20.63
CA SER A 250 49.69 -6.07 -19.39
C SER A 250 49.97 -5.08 -18.23
N LYS A 251 49.41 -5.29 -17.03
CA LYS A 251 50.10 -5.07 -15.72
C LYS A 251 49.20 -5.31 -14.51
N ASP A 252 49.75 -6.02 -13.53
CA ASP A 252 49.18 -6.27 -12.22
C ASP A 252 49.21 -5.04 -11.30
N ASN A 253 48.42 -5.09 -10.22
CA ASN A 253 48.94 -4.65 -8.92
C ASN A 253 48.33 -5.48 -7.77
N LYS A 254 49.14 -5.79 -6.74
CA LYS A 254 48.76 -6.71 -5.64
C LYS A 254 48.18 -5.97 -4.42
N PRO A 255 47.30 -6.62 -3.63
CA PRO A 255 46.85 -6.10 -2.34
C PRO A 255 47.92 -6.24 -1.24
N VAL A 256 47.87 -5.36 -0.23
CA VAL A 256 48.80 -5.33 0.92
C VAL A 256 48.02 -5.47 2.24
N LYS A 257 48.59 -6.17 3.23
CA LYS A 257 47.98 -6.50 4.53
C LYS A 257 48.32 -5.50 5.65
N LYS A 258 47.38 -5.30 6.59
CA LYS A 258 47.53 -5.18 8.07
C LYS A 258 46.17 -5.64 8.68
N ARG A 259 46.04 -6.47 9.73
CA ARG A 259 46.66 -6.53 11.09
C ARG A 259 46.15 -5.41 12.01
N GLU A 260 45.77 -5.62 13.27
CA GLU A 260 45.55 -6.83 14.12
C GLU A 260 44.05 -6.85 14.56
N SER A 261 43.47 -7.53 15.57
CA SER A 261 43.88 -8.34 16.75
C SER A 261 42.82 -9.45 17.04
N GLY A 262 42.70 -9.96 18.27
CA GLY A 262 41.59 -10.81 18.77
C GLY A 262 40.42 -10.00 19.37
N ASP A 263 39.43 -10.59 20.07
CA ASP A 263 39.41 -11.92 20.71
C ASP A 263 38.09 -12.70 20.53
N VAL A 264 38.14 -14.02 20.80
CA VAL A 264 36.98 -14.92 20.94
C VAL A 264 36.88 -15.38 22.39
N ILE A 265 35.69 -15.34 22.97
CA ILE A 265 35.42 -15.88 24.32
C ILE A 265 34.27 -16.89 24.23
N ASP A 266 34.63 -18.18 24.34
CA ASP A 266 33.73 -19.25 24.71
C ASP A 266 34.02 -19.61 26.17
N LEU A 267 33.01 -19.54 27.04
CA LEU A 267 33.08 -20.00 28.41
C LEU A 267 31.74 -20.60 28.85
N THR A 268 31.76 -21.91 29.05
CA THR A 268 30.75 -22.64 29.80
C THR A 268 30.99 -22.53 31.31
N GLN A 269 29.98 -22.93 32.08
CA GLN A 269 29.96 -23.12 33.54
C GLN A 269 29.79 -21.90 34.46
N GLU A 270 29.37 -22.24 35.67
CA GLU A 270 28.63 -21.43 36.63
C GLU A 270 29.53 -20.54 37.50
N SER A 271 29.02 -19.39 37.93
CA SER A 271 29.22 -18.98 39.33
C SER A 271 28.10 -18.07 39.81
N SER A 272 27.81 -18.17 41.11
CA SER A 272 26.64 -17.60 41.76
C SER A 272 26.80 -16.12 42.12
N ARG A 273 25.72 -15.33 41.99
CA ARG A 273 25.50 -14.14 42.84
C ARG A 273 24.04 -13.73 42.95
N SER A 274 23.48 -13.95 44.14
CA SER A 274 22.08 -13.69 44.48
C SER A 274 21.80 -12.19 44.70
N LYS A 275 20.68 -11.69 44.16
CA LYS A 275 20.02 -10.48 44.68
C LYS A 275 18.51 -10.73 44.83
N LYS A 276 18.04 -10.72 46.08
CA LYS A 276 16.60 -10.74 46.40
C LYS A 276 15.97 -9.43 45.91
N LEU A 277 14.85 -9.52 45.20
CA LEU A 277 13.87 -8.43 45.14
C LEU A 277 12.70 -8.78 46.07
N LYS A 278 12.27 -7.79 46.87
CA LYS A 278 11.32 -7.96 47.97
C LYS A 278 9.90 -7.77 47.44
N LEU A 279 9.06 -8.81 47.50
CA LEU A 279 7.62 -8.63 47.28
C LEU A 279 6.93 -8.21 48.58
N GLU A 280 6.47 -6.96 48.59
CA GLU A 280 5.33 -6.50 49.37
C GLU A 280 4.25 -6.07 48.37
N GLY A 281 2.96 -6.30 48.56
CA GLY A 281 2.31 -7.01 49.66
C GLY A 281 0.78 -6.90 49.50
N LYS A 282 0.20 -7.64 48.55
CA LYS A 282 -1.24 -7.58 48.26
C LYS A 282 -2.06 -8.04 49.46
N ARG A 283 -2.70 -7.11 50.17
CA ARG A 283 -3.80 -7.43 51.09
C ARG A 283 -5.03 -7.82 50.28
N PRO A 284 -5.71 -8.94 50.57
CA PRO A 284 -7.02 -9.22 50.00
C PRO A 284 -8.07 -8.29 50.62
N PHE A 285 -8.97 -7.74 49.80
CA PHE A 285 -10.13 -6.99 50.30
C PHE A 285 -11.12 -7.94 50.98
N ILE A 286 -11.46 -7.65 52.24
CA ILE A 286 -12.52 -8.38 52.97
C ILE A 286 -13.83 -7.62 52.78
N LYS A 287 -14.89 -8.34 52.43
CA LYS A 287 -16.20 -7.76 52.11
C LYS A 287 -16.98 -7.45 53.39
N GLY A 288 -16.91 -6.21 53.89
CA GLY A 288 -17.73 -5.76 55.01
C GLY A 288 -17.27 -4.50 55.76
N GLU A 289 -16.14 -3.89 55.38
CA GLU A 289 -15.57 -2.73 56.10
C GLU A 289 -16.35 -1.44 55.77
N ILE A 290 -16.88 -0.79 56.82
CA ILE A 290 -17.56 0.52 56.74
C ILE A 290 -16.54 1.60 57.10
N ILE A 291 -16.40 2.62 56.25
CA ILE A 291 -15.49 3.74 56.45
C ILE A 291 -16.29 4.89 57.06
N ASP A 292 -15.97 5.26 58.30
CA ASP A 292 -16.50 6.47 58.94
C ASP A 292 -15.72 7.71 58.49
N LEU A 293 -16.37 8.87 58.45
CA LEU A 293 -15.81 10.11 57.89
C LEU A 293 -16.06 11.31 58.81
N THR A 294 -15.00 11.70 59.52
CA THR A 294 -14.88 12.94 60.31
C THR A 294 -13.67 13.75 59.87
#